data_AF-D6D5W3-F1
#
_entry.id   AF-D6D5W3-F1
#
_cell.length_a   1.000
_cell.length_b   1.000
_cell.length_c   1.000
_cell.angle_alpha   90.00
_cell.angle_beta   90.00
_cell.angle_gamma   90.00
#
_symmetry.space_group_name_H-M   'P 1'
#
loop_
_entity.id
_entity.type
_entity.pdbx_description
1 polymer ?
#
loop_
_entity_poly.entity_id
_entity_poly.type
_entity_poly.pdbx_seq_one_letter_code
_entity_poly.pdbx_strand_id
1 'polypeptide(L)'
;MVVDTLENLEKYASLNPLFAQAIDFLKSHDLQAMEIGKTELKGKDLFVNIAQTKPKTKEEAKLETHNEFIDIQIPLSGTEIMGYTTAKDCVPADAPYNAEKDITFF
;
A
#
# COMPACT_ATOMS: atom_id res chain seq x y z
N MET A 1 -8.42 -4.61 6.14
CA MET A 1 -8.60 -3.36 5.38
C MET A 1 -9.07 -2.27 6.33
N VAL A 2 -8.45 -1.11 6.28
CA VAL A 2 -8.92 0.13 6.93
C VAL A 2 -9.05 1.16 5.81
N VAL A 3 -10.20 1.82 5.72
CA VAL A 3 -10.43 2.93 4.78
C VAL A 3 -10.84 4.13 5.59
N ASP A 4 -10.00 5.16 5.60
CA ASP A 4 -10.18 6.35 6.44
C ASP A 4 -9.39 7.52 5.83
N THR A 5 -9.42 8.67 6.49
CA THR A 5 -8.66 9.86 6.12
C THR A 5 -7.35 9.96 6.92
N LEU A 6 -6.36 10.69 6.39
CA LEU A 6 -5.04 10.82 7.03
C LEU A 6 -5.09 11.51 8.39
N GLU A 7 -6.09 12.37 8.63
CA GLU A 7 -6.31 13.02 9.93
C GLU A 7 -6.59 12.01 11.05
N ASN A 8 -7.10 10.83 10.70
CA ASN A 8 -7.40 9.76 11.63
C ASN A 8 -6.26 8.75 11.80
N LEU A 9 -5.15 8.89 11.07
CA LEU A 9 -4.11 7.87 10.97
C LEU A 9 -3.50 7.49 12.33
N GLU A 10 -3.36 8.45 13.26
CA GLU A 10 -2.84 8.19 14.61
C GLU A 10 -3.69 7.22 15.43
N LYS A 11 -4.99 7.11 15.14
CA LYS A 11 -5.88 6.15 15.82
C LYS A 11 -5.45 4.70 15.57
N TYR A 12 -4.71 4.46 14.50
CA TYR A 12 -4.26 3.15 14.07
C TYR A 12 -2.81 2.84 14.45
N ALA A 13 -2.09 3.77 15.09
CA ALA A 13 -0.66 3.63 15.40
C ALA A 13 -0.31 2.35 16.19
N SER A 14 -1.25 1.83 16.98
CA SER A 14 -1.06 0.61 17.79
C SER A 14 -1.31 -0.70 17.03
N LEU A 15 -1.83 -0.66 15.79
CA LEU A 15 -2.15 -1.88 15.02
C LEU A 15 -0.91 -2.61 14.52
N ASN A 16 0.22 -1.92 14.35
CA ASN A 16 1.49 -2.52 13.96
C ASN A 16 2.65 -1.70 14.57
N PRO A 17 3.72 -2.34 15.08
CA PRO A 17 4.83 -1.63 15.72
C PRO A 17 5.58 -0.66 14.80
N LEU A 18 5.46 -0.79 13.48
CA LEU A 18 6.08 0.11 12.50
C LEU A 18 5.18 1.29 12.12
N PHE A 19 3.89 1.27 12.46
CA PHE A 19 2.97 2.34 12.07
C PHE A 19 3.32 3.68 12.71
N ALA A 20 3.82 3.71 13.95
CA ALA A 20 4.29 4.94 14.56
C ALA A 20 5.36 5.64 13.69
N GLN A 21 6.34 4.88 13.17
CA GLN A 21 7.39 5.43 12.29
C GLN A 21 6.86 5.85 10.93
N ALA A 22 5.93 5.09 10.35
CA ALA A 22 5.26 5.45 9.11
C ALA A 22 4.46 6.76 9.27
N ILE A 23 3.73 6.91 10.38
CA ILE A 23 2.95 8.11 10.71
C ILE A 23 3.87 9.32 10.90
N ASP A 24 4.96 9.17 11.66
CA ASP A 24 5.93 10.24 11.86
C ASP A 24 6.53 10.71 10.52
N PHE A 25 6.81 9.77 9.62
CA PHE A 25 7.27 10.08 8.26
C PHE A 25 6.23 10.89 7.48
N LEU A 26 4.99 10.39 7.42
CA LEU A 26 3.89 11.04 6.68
C LEU A 26 3.57 12.45 7.21
N LYS A 27 3.78 12.70 8.51
CA LYS A 27 3.58 14.03 9.12
C LYS A 27 4.72 15.00 8.89
N SER A 28 5.94 14.50 8.72
CA SER A 28 7.15 15.32 8.61
C SER A 28 7.56 15.63 7.18
N HIS A 29 6.92 15.01 6.18
CA HIS A 29 7.27 15.15 4.77
C HIS A 29 6.07 15.60 3.94
N ASP A 30 6.34 16.47 2.96
CA ASP A 30 5.41 16.75 1.88
C ASP A 30 5.55 15.68 0.79
N LEU A 31 4.62 14.72 0.78
CA LEU A 31 4.64 13.60 -0.16
C LEU A 31 4.50 14.04 -1.62
N GLN A 32 3.89 15.19 -1.90
CA GLN A 32 3.76 15.72 -3.27
C GLN A 32 5.09 16.27 -3.79
N ALA A 33 6.01 16.65 -2.89
CA ALA A 33 7.31 17.18 -3.24
C ALA A 33 8.40 16.10 -3.32
N MET A 34 8.09 14.86 -2.92
CA MET A 34 9.04 13.76 -2.96
C MET A 34 9.31 13.27 -4.39
N GLU A 35 10.54 12.81 -4.62
CA GLU A 35 10.91 12.19 -5.89
C GLU A 35 10.21 10.84 -6.10
N ILE A 36 9.89 10.54 -7.36
CA ILE A 36 9.34 9.24 -7.75
C ILE A 36 10.36 8.14 -7.46
N GLY A 37 9.90 7.07 -6.81
CA GLY A 37 10.69 5.88 -6.50
C GLY A 37 10.60 5.45 -5.05
N LYS A 38 11.50 4.54 -4.69
CA LYS A 38 11.54 3.91 -3.37
C LYS A 38 12.47 4.68 -2.44
N THR A 39 11.98 4.98 -1.24
CA THR A 39 12.78 5.50 -0.12
C THR A 39 12.66 4.55 1.06
N GLU A 40 13.80 4.01 1.52
CA GLU A 40 13.86 3.16 2.71
C GLU A 40 13.79 4.01 3.98
N LEU A 41 12.87 3.67 4.88
CA LEU A 41 12.68 4.38 6.16
C LEU A 41 13.27 3.59 7.33
N LYS A 42 13.20 2.25 7.25
CA LYS A 42 13.80 1.33 8.21
C LYS A 42 14.29 0.06 7.52
N GLY A 43 15.47 0.15 6.90
CA GLY A 43 16.05 -0.94 6.13
C GLY A 43 15.03 -1.50 5.12
N LYS A 44 14.85 -2.82 5.12
CA LYS A 44 13.90 -3.49 4.22
C LYS A 44 12.47 -3.59 4.76
N ASP A 45 12.27 -3.32 6.05
CA ASP A 45 11.01 -3.62 6.75
C ASP A 45 9.99 -2.48 6.62
N LEU A 46 10.45 -1.26 6.35
CA LEU A 46 9.59 -0.10 6.12
C LEU A 46 10.20 0.78 5.04
N PHE A 47 9.44 0.98 3.97
CA PHE A 47 9.80 1.87 2.88
C PHE A 47 8.54 2.53 2.33
N VAL A 48 8.71 3.69 1.70
CA VAL A 48 7.68 4.36 0.92
C VAL A 48 8.05 4.25 -0.55
N ASN A 49 7.05 4.10 -1.41
CA ASN A 49 7.23 4.14 -2.85
C ASN A 49 6.30 5.21 -3.44
N ILE A 50 6.89 6.33 -3.89
CA ILE A 50 6.15 7.38 -4.59
C ILE A 50 6.06 6.96 -6.06
N ALA A 51 4.84 6.76 -6.55
CA ALA A 51 4.59 6.30 -7.91
C ALA A 51 3.64 7.26 -8.64
N GLN A 52 3.96 7.53 -9.90
CA GLN A 52 3.04 8.17 -10.84
C GLN A 52 2.54 7.12 -11.82
N THR A 53 1.27 6.76 -11.71
CA THR A 53 0.66 5.70 -12.52
C THR A 53 -0.53 6.24 -13.30
N LYS A 54 -0.87 5.54 -14.39
CA LYS A 54 -2.15 5.74 -15.07
C LYS A 54 -3.19 4.85 -14.38
N PRO A 55 -4.35 5.38 -13.96
CA PRO A 55 -5.41 4.55 -13.41
C PRO A 55 -5.82 3.47 -14.41
N LYS A 56 -5.96 2.24 -13.91
CA LYS A 56 -6.49 1.11 -14.68
C LYS A 56 -8.02 1.16 -14.66
N THR A 57 -8.66 0.63 -15.70
CA THR A 57 -10.09 0.34 -15.61
C THR A 57 -10.34 -0.83 -14.66
N LYS A 58 -11.60 -1.02 -14.25
CA LYS A 58 -11.99 -2.14 -13.39
C LYS A 58 -11.65 -3.49 -14.02
N GLU A 59 -11.72 -3.59 -15.34
CA GLU A 59 -11.45 -4.79 -16.12
C GLU A 59 -9.94 -5.06 -16.30
N GLU A 60 -9.11 -4.01 -16.25
CA GLU A 60 -7.65 -4.10 -16.34
C GLU A 60 -6.98 -4.33 -14.98
N ALA A 61 -7.64 -3.93 -13.90
CA ALA A 61 -7.14 -4.10 -12.53
C ALA A 61 -7.29 -5.55 -12.08
N LYS A 62 -6.17 -6.15 -11.67
CA LYS A 62 -6.13 -7.47 -11.04
C LYS A 62 -6.09 -7.32 -9.53
N LEU A 63 -6.65 -8.30 -8.82
CA LEU A 63 -6.48 -8.36 -7.37
C LEU A 63 -5.09 -8.92 -7.07
N GLU A 64 -4.46 -8.41 -6.02
CA GLU A 64 -3.19 -8.92 -5.53
C GLU A 64 -3.18 -9.01 -4.01
N THR A 65 -2.33 -9.87 -3.48
CA THR A 65 -2.14 -10.04 -2.04
C THR A 65 -0.66 -10.15 -1.68
N HIS A 66 -0.32 -9.67 -0.49
CA HIS A 66 0.99 -9.74 0.15
C HIS A 66 0.90 -10.60 1.42
N ASN A 67 1.95 -11.38 1.71
CA ASN A 67 2.07 -12.21 2.91
C ASN A 67 2.98 -11.57 3.97
N GLU A 68 4.01 -10.83 3.54
CA GLU A 68 5.04 -10.27 4.43
C GLU A 68 4.81 -8.77 4.70
N PHE A 69 4.28 -8.03 3.72
CA PHE A 69 4.05 -6.59 3.82
C PHE A 69 2.58 -6.23 3.98
N ILE A 70 2.36 -5.11 4.67
CA ILE A 70 1.06 -4.45 4.80
C ILE A 70 1.15 -3.15 4.01
N ASP A 71 0.17 -2.93 3.14
CA ASP A 71 0.09 -1.71 2.35
C ASP A 71 -0.63 -0.58 3.09
N ILE A 72 -0.05 0.62 3.02
CA ILE A 72 -0.71 1.89 3.31
C ILE A 72 -0.74 2.68 2.00
N GLN A 73 -1.87 2.61 1.29
CA GLN A 73 -2.04 3.25 -0.01
C GLN A 73 -2.72 4.61 0.14
N ILE A 74 -2.11 5.66 -0.42
CA ILE A 74 -2.57 7.05 -0.30
C ILE A 74 -2.64 7.69 -1.69
N PRO A 75 -3.85 7.92 -2.23
CA PRO A 75 -4.00 8.72 -3.44
C PRO A 75 -3.59 10.18 -3.17
N LEU A 76 -2.52 10.65 -3.80
CA LEU A 76 -1.95 11.98 -3.53
C LEU A 76 -2.58 13.11 -4.36
N SER A 77 -2.75 12.92 -5.67
CA SER A 77 -3.09 14.00 -6.61
C SER A 77 -4.43 13.82 -7.32
N GLY A 78 -5.16 12.73 -7.07
CA GLY A 78 -6.43 12.45 -7.73
C GLY A 78 -7.24 11.36 -7.05
N THR A 79 -8.41 11.10 -7.61
CA THR A 79 -9.31 10.04 -7.15
C THR A 79 -8.90 8.70 -7.75
N GLU A 80 -8.76 7.69 -6.89
CA GLU A 80 -8.53 6.30 -7.30
C GLU A 80 -9.68 5.40 -6.80
N ILE A 81 -10.04 4.40 -7.61
CA ILE A 81 -11.00 3.38 -7.22
C ILE A 81 -10.22 2.12 -6.88
N MET A 82 -10.27 1.71 -5.62
CA MET A 82 -9.60 0.50 -5.12
C MET A 82 -10.63 -0.61 -4.91
N GLY A 83 -10.51 -1.69 -5.67
CA GLY A 83 -11.26 -2.92 -5.44
C GLY A 83 -10.56 -3.77 -4.38
N TYR A 84 -11.32 -4.30 -3.42
CA TYR A 84 -10.78 -5.23 -2.44
C TYR A 84 -11.79 -6.31 -2.07
N THR A 85 -11.27 -7.47 -1.71
CA THR A 85 -12.01 -8.57 -1.09
C THR A 85 -11.10 -9.28 -0.09
N THR A 86 -11.63 -10.21 0.68
CA THR A 86 -10.79 -11.00 1.59
C THR A 86 -10.03 -12.08 0.84
N ALA A 87 -8.79 -12.38 1.25
CA ALA A 87 -7.93 -13.32 0.54
C ALA A 87 -8.55 -14.72 0.35
N LYS A 88 -9.43 -15.17 1.26
CA LYS A 88 -10.17 -16.44 1.14
C LYS A 88 -11.11 -16.49 -0.07
N ASP A 89 -11.55 -15.33 -0.56
CA ASP A 89 -12.48 -15.21 -1.69
C ASP A 89 -11.72 -14.96 -3.01
N CYS A 90 -10.40 -14.75 -2.95
CA CYS A 90 -9.52 -14.63 -4.12
C CYS A 90 -9.18 -16.03 -4.65
N VAL A 91 -10.08 -16.60 -5.46
CA VAL A 91 -9.86 -17.91 -6.11
C VAL A 91 -10.45 -17.95 -7.53
N PRO A 92 -9.78 -18.60 -8.50
CA PRO A 92 -8.43 -19.17 -8.43
C PRO A 92 -7.34 -18.08 -8.52
N ALA A 93 -6.09 -18.42 -8.16
CA ALA A 93 -4.94 -17.55 -8.42
C ALA A 93 -4.50 -17.65 -9.89
N ASP A 94 -4.11 -16.52 -10.47
CA ASP A 94 -3.55 -16.44 -11.83
C ASP A 94 -2.16 -17.08 -11.92
N ALA A 95 -1.39 -17.01 -10.83
CA ALA A 95 -0.04 -17.55 -10.73
C ALA A 95 0.30 -17.97 -9.29
N PRO A 96 1.29 -18.85 -9.07
CA PRO A 96 1.81 -19.15 -7.74
C PRO A 96 2.39 -17.90 -7.06
N TYR A 97 2.37 -17.90 -5.72
CA TYR A 97 2.98 -16.85 -4.90
C TYR A 97 4.46 -16.63 -5.26
N ASN A 98 4.83 -15.37 -5.50
CA ASN A 98 6.20 -14.94 -5.73
C ASN A 98 6.79 -14.36 -4.43
N ALA A 99 7.66 -15.13 -3.78
CA ALA A 99 8.29 -14.75 -2.51
C ALA A 99 9.29 -13.60 -2.62
N GLU A 100 9.91 -13.37 -3.79
CA GLU A 100 10.86 -12.27 -3.98
C GLU A 100 10.13 -10.91 -4.01
N LYS A 101 8.94 -10.90 -4.60
CA LYS A 101 8.10 -9.71 -4.75
C LYS A 101 6.97 -9.63 -3.73
N ASP A 102 6.87 -10.63 -2.86
CA ASP A 102 5.78 -10.82 -1.90
C ASP A 102 4.40 -10.67 -2.55
N ILE A 103 4.12 -11.34 -3.67
CA ILE A 103 2.88 -11.09 -4.43
C ILE A 103 2.23 -12.35 -5.01
N THR A 104 0.90 -12.41 -4.96
CA THR A 104 0.05 -13.33 -5.72
C THR A 104 -1.00 -12.53 -6.48
N PHE A 105 -1.24 -12.84 -7.76
CA PHE A 105 -2.27 -12.20 -8.59
C PHE A 105 -3.50 -13.09 -8.75
N PHE A 106 -4.67 -12.45 -8.88
CA PHE A 106 -6.00 -13.06 -9.06
C PHE A 106 -6.86 -12.26 -10.03
#